data_AF-A0A8H5MCV7-F1
#
_entry.id   AF-A0A8H5MCV7-F1
#
_cell.length_a   1.000
_cell.length_b   1.000
_cell.length_c   1.000
_cell.angle_alpha   90.00
_cell.angle_beta   90.00
_cell.angle_gamma   90.00
#
_symmetry.space_group_name_H-M   'P 1'
#
loop_
_entity.id
_entity.type
_entity.pdbx_description
1 polymer ?
#
loop_
_entity_poly.entity_id
_entity_poly.type
_entity_poly.pdbx_seq_one_letter_code
_entity_poly.pdbx_strand_id
1 'polypeptide(L)'
;MPGVRDVSADAFIAAYSSHLKRSGKSLQFTWVDLSLLIFCLGKIEVPTWVDIVKTGAYKELAPYDPDWYYVRAAAVARHIYLRKDVGIGALTKLHGGRNRRGNRPSHHADSSAAVQRKICQSLEKIGVLEQSDNGGRRISQDGQRDLDRIATAVVEAAKEDDDEDDDDEEEEDEE
;
A
#
# COMPACT_ATOMS: atom_id res chain seq x y z
N MET A 1 5.15 4.05 -21.68
CA MET A 1 5.42 4.01 -20.24
C MET A 1 4.61 2.86 -19.66
N PRO A 2 5.25 1.90 -18.99
CA PRO A 2 4.53 0.83 -18.31
C PRO A 2 3.66 1.41 -17.20
N GLY A 3 2.43 0.92 -17.08
CA GLY A 3 1.51 1.31 -16.01
C GLY A 3 1.51 0.30 -14.87
N VAL A 4 0.82 0.62 -13.78
CA VAL A 4 0.63 -0.28 -12.61
C VAL A 4 0.03 -1.66 -12.99
N ARG A 5 -0.61 -1.75 -14.16
CA ARG A 5 -1.19 -2.99 -14.70
C ARG A 5 -0.14 -3.96 -15.24
N ASP A 6 1.00 -3.45 -15.67
CA ASP A 6 2.05 -4.21 -16.35
C ASP A 6 3.05 -4.80 -15.35
N VAL A 7 2.94 -4.44 -14.07
CA VAL A 7 3.83 -4.87 -12.98
C VAL A 7 3.17 -5.95 -12.13
N SER A 8 3.99 -6.91 -11.68
CA SER A 8 3.57 -7.92 -10.71
C SER A 8 3.01 -7.25 -9.45
N ALA A 9 1.93 -7.83 -8.90
CA ALA A 9 1.22 -7.21 -7.79
C ALA A 9 2.10 -7.12 -6.53
N ASP A 10 2.93 -8.14 -6.30
CA ASP A 10 3.76 -8.25 -5.10
C ASP A 10 4.93 -7.26 -5.14
N ALA A 11 5.70 -7.23 -6.23
CA ALA A 11 6.81 -6.30 -6.40
C ALA A 11 6.34 -4.84 -6.32
N PHE A 12 5.20 -4.52 -6.96
CA PHE A 12 4.63 -3.18 -6.88
C PHE A 12 4.24 -2.80 -5.44
N ILE A 13 3.60 -3.70 -4.70
CA ILE A 13 3.18 -3.43 -3.32
C ILE A 13 4.41 -3.24 -2.41
N ALA A 14 5.45 -4.07 -2.58
CA ALA A 14 6.70 -3.97 -1.83
C ALA A 14 7.40 -2.62 -2.10
N ALA A 15 7.57 -2.25 -3.37
CA ALA A 15 8.20 -1.00 -3.76
C ALA A 15 7.41 0.22 -3.29
N TYR A 16 6.07 0.21 -3.46
CA TYR A 16 5.23 1.32 -3.04
C TYR A 16 5.18 1.46 -1.52
N SER A 17 5.14 0.35 -0.77
CA SER A 17 5.24 0.38 0.68
C SER A 17 6.57 0.97 1.15
N SER A 18 7.67 0.67 0.46
CA SER A 18 8.99 1.25 0.73
C SER A 18 9.05 2.74 0.42
N HIS A 19 8.41 3.18 -0.66
CA HIS A 19 8.28 4.60 -1.00
C HIS A 19 7.52 5.39 0.09
N LEU A 20 6.39 4.85 0.57
CA LEU A 20 5.60 5.46 1.64
C LEU A 20 6.34 5.50 2.99
N LYS A 21 7.26 4.56 3.23
CA LYS A 21 8.16 4.61 4.40
C LYS A 21 9.25 5.68 4.24
N ARG A 22 9.86 5.78 3.05
CA ARG A 22 10.91 6.77 2.75
C ARG A 22 10.38 8.20 2.88
N SER A 23 9.15 8.47 2.45
CA SER A 23 8.53 9.79 2.60
C SER A 23 8.36 10.23 4.07
N GLY A 24 8.28 9.28 5.01
CA GLY A 24 8.20 9.52 6.44
C GLY A 24 9.52 9.89 7.13
N LYS A 25 10.68 9.54 6.54
CA LYS A 25 12.01 9.70 7.15
C LYS A 25 12.71 11.03 6.83
N SER A 26 12.06 11.92 6.10
CA SER A 26 12.59 13.24 5.77
C SER A 26 12.27 14.27 6.87
N LEU A 27 13.35 14.83 7.43
CA LEU A 27 13.46 16.00 8.32
C LEU A 27 13.20 15.79 9.82
N GLN A 28 14.21 15.26 10.51
CA GLN A 28 14.61 15.72 11.84
C GLN A 28 15.95 16.45 11.72
N PHE A 29 15.96 17.69 11.26
CA PHE A 29 17.08 18.66 11.25
C PHE A 29 16.58 19.76 10.31
N THR A 30 15.97 20.86 10.76
CA THR A 30 16.65 21.99 11.39
C THR A 30 15.69 22.78 12.28
N TRP A 31 16.16 23.16 13.45
CA TRP A 31 15.53 24.10 14.36
C TRP A 31 15.77 25.53 13.85
N VAL A 32 14.86 26.10 13.06
CA VAL A 32 14.53 27.54 12.95
C VAL A 32 13.85 27.82 11.61
N ASP A 33 12.53 27.60 11.54
CA ASP A 33 11.62 28.39 10.69
C ASP A 33 10.17 28.02 11.05
N LEU A 34 9.74 28.55 12.20
CA LEU A 34 8.55 28.10 12.92
C LEU A 34 7.42 29.11 12.76
N SER A 35 6.82 29.21 11.57
CA SER A 35 5.44 29.74 11.49
C SER A 35 4.67 29.48 10.20
N LEU A 36 5.23 28.94 9.11
CA LEU A 36 4.45 28.79 7.86
C LEU A 36 4.70 27.54 7.00
N LEU A 37 5.38 26.51 7.51
CA LEU A 37 5.71 25.31 6.71
C LEU A 37 5.32 24.00 7.38
N ILE A 38 4.11 23.93 7.94
CA ILE A 38 3.55 22.67 8.50
C ILE A 38 2.20 22.39 7.84
N PHE A 39 2.22 22.32 6.51
CA PHE A 39 1.29 21.46 5.81
C PHE A 39 2.13 20.27 5.36
N CYS A 40 2.20 19.24 6.21
CA CYS A 40 3.00 18.03 6.01
C CYS A 40 2.52 17.27 4.77
N LEU A 41 2.94 17.74 3.60
CA LEU A 41 2.75 17.15 2.30
C LEU A 41 3.58 15.85 2.26
N GLY A 42 2.98 14.69 2.53
CA GLY A 42 3.59 13.39 2.23
C GLY A 42 3.76 12.39 3.37
N LYS A 43 3.23 12.65 4.57
CA LYS A 43 3.28 11.67 5.68
C LYS A 43 1.96 10.92 5.80
N ILE A 44 2.00 9.59 5.69
CA ILE A 44 0.87 8.75 6.13
C ILE A 44 0.75 8.89 7.64
N GLU A 45 -0.39 9.39 8.10
CA GLU A 45 -0.75 9.31 9.51
C GLU A 45 -0.99 7.84 9.86
N VAL A 46 -0.06 7.28 10.65
CA VAL A 46 -0.20 5.95 11.24
C VAL A 46 -0.99 6.11 12.54
N PRO A 47 -2.13 5.42 12.68
CA PRO A 47 -2.89 5.47 13.92
C PRO A 47 -2.15 4.80 15.09
N THR A 48 -2.38 5.30 16.30
CA THR A 48 -1.70 4.84 17.54
C THR A 48 -1.95 3.37 17.90
N TRP A 49 -2.96 2.74 17.33
CA TRP A 49 -3.36 1.36 17.64
C TRP A 49 -2.80 0.32 16.66
N VAL A 50 -2.01 0.71 15.66
CA VAL A 50 -1.53 -0.19 14.59
C VAL A 50 -0.77 -1.41 15.13
N ASP A 51 -0.05 -1.26 16.23
CA ASP A 51 0.77 -2.33 16.81
C ASP A 51 -0.04 -3.35 17.63
N ILE A 52 -1.29 -3.02 17.97
CA ILE A 52 -2.12 -3.82 18.89
C ILE A 52 -3.20 -4.58 18.11
N VAL A 53 -3.68 -4.01 17.01
CA VAL A 53 -4.90 -4.51 16.36
C VAL A 53 -4.63 -5.71 15.45
N LYS A 54 -5.65 -6.57 15.40
CA LYS A 54 -5.79 -7.53 14.30
C LYS A 54 -6.49 -6.92 13.10
N THR A 55 -6.18 -7.46 11.94
CA THR A 55 -6.65 -6.93 10.65
C THR A 55 -8.11 -7.27 10.30
N GLY A 56 -8.69 -8.25 10.99
CA GLY A 56 -10.07 -8.68 10.80
C GLY A 56 -10.51 -9.61 11.93
N ALA A 57 -11.83 -9.78 12.09
CA ALA A 57 -12.39 -10.63 13.15
C ALA A 57 -11.96 -12.10 13.02
N TYR A 58 -11.74 -12.55 11.78
CA TYR A 58 -11.40 -13.93 11.40
C TYR A 58 -9.91 -14.29 11.59
N LYS A 59 -9.05 -13.30 11.88
CA LYS A 59 -7.65 -13.56 12.22
C LYS A 59 -7.53 -13.79 13.73
N GLU A 60 -6.68 -14.76 14.09
CA GLU A 60 -6.40 -15.11 15.49
C GLU A 60 -5.31 -14.20 16.06
N LEU A 61 -4.26 -13.93 15.29
CA LEU A 61 -3.10 -13.12 15.66
C LEU A 61 -3.03 -11.82 14.85
N ALA A 62 -2.31 -10.85 15.41
CA ALA A 62 -1.92 -9.64 14.70
C ALA A 62 -0.85 -9.96 13.62
N PRO A 63 -0.68 -9.10 12.60
CA PRO A 63 0.40 -9.26 11.63
C PRO A 63 1.78 -9.26 12.31
N TYR A 64 2.69 -10.10 11.80
CA TYR A 64 4.06 -10.19 12.33
C TYR A 64 4.95 -9.02 11.88
N ASP A 65 4.73 -8.52 10.66
CA ASP A 65 5.47 -7.38 10.13
C ASP A 65 4.98 -6.09 10.82
N PRO A 66 5.85 -5.32 11.50
CA PRO A 66 5.46 -4.04 12.11
C PRO A 66 4.97 -3.01 11.07
N ASP A 67 5.42 -3.13 9.82
CA ASP A 67 5.11 -2.20 8.74
C ASP A 67 3.88 -2.60 7.91
N TRP A 68 3.09 -3.56 8.41
CA TRP A 68 1.92 -4.10 7.71
C TRP A 68 0.91 -3.03 7.27
N TYR A 69 0.86 -1.89 7.98
CA TYR A 69 -0.03 -0.77 7.66
C TYR A 69 0.33 -0.11 6.31
N TYR A 70 1.62 0.02 6.01
CA TYR A 70 2.11 0.58 4.75
C TYR A 70 1.88 -0.38 3.58
N VAL A 71 2.13 -1.66 3.80
CA VAL A 71 1.84 -2.73 2.82
C VAL A 71 0.35 -2.73 2.48
N ARG A 72 -0.51 -2.58 3.49
CA ARG A 72 -1.96 -2.51 3.28
C ARG A 72 -2.39 -1.24 2.56
N ALA A 73 -1.78 -0.09 2.89
CA ALA A 73 -2.05 1.15 2.18
C ALA A 73 -1.70 1.03 0.69
N ALA A 74 -0.56 0.41 0.38
CA ALA A 74 -0.13 0.16 -0.99
C ALA A 74 -1.09 -0.77 -1.74
N ALA A 75 -1.51 -1.87 -1.12
CA ALA A 75 -2.49 -2.79 -1.71
C ALA A 75 -3.84 -2.13 -2.00
N VAL A 76 -4.32 -1.25 -1.10
CA VAL A 76 -5.57 -0.50 -1.29
C VAL A 76 -5.43 0.50 -2.44
N ALA A 77 -4.33 1.26 -2.51
CA ALA A 77 -4.09 2.22 -3.58
C ALA A 77 -4.08 1.52 -4.96
N ARG A 78 -3.36 0.39 -5.08
CA ARG A 78 -3.36 -0.43 -6.30
C ARG A 78 -4.76 -0.92 -6.66
N HIS A 79 -5.55 -1.36 -5.68
CA HIS A 79 -6.90 -1.86 -5.96
C HIS A 79 -7.83 -0.77 -6.50
N ILE A 80 -7.75 0.44 -5.92
CA ILE A 80 -8.56 1.59 -6.36
C ILE A 80 -8.16 2.02 -7.78
N TYR A 81 -6.88 2.03 -8.11
CA TYR A 81 -6.39 2.29 -9.46
C TYR A 81 -7.02 1.36 -10.51
N LEU A 82 -7.18 0.08 -10.18
CA LEU A 82 -7.74 -0.91 -11.11
C LEU A 82 -9.27 -0.80 -11.30
N ARG A 83 -10.02 -0.61 -10.21
CA ARG A 83 -11.51 -0.64 -10.24
C ARG A 83 -12.19 0.74 -10.31
N LYS A 84 -11.41 1.82 -10.47
CA LYS A 84 -11.83 3.24 -10.64
C LYS A 84 -12.60 3.84 -9.46
N ASP A 85 -13.69 3.22 -9.01
CA ASP A 85 -14.52 3.68 -7.90
C ASP A 85 -14.71 2.55 -6.88
N VAL A 86 -14.24 2.76 -5.65
CA VAL A 86 -14.29 1.71 -4.61
C VAL A 86 -14.79 2.27 -3.27
N GLY A 87 -15.74 1.56 -2.67
CA GLY A 87 -16.23 1.82 -1.32
C GLY A 87 -15.54 0.97 -0.25
N ILE A 88 -15.64 1.37 1.02
CA ILE A 88 -15.06 0.61 2.15
C ILE A 88 -15.62 -0.80 2.21
N GLY A 89 -16.92 -1.00 1.95
CA GLY A 89 -17.55 -2.33 1.96
C GLY A 89 -17.00 -3.29 0.91
N ALA A 90 -16.51 -2.77 -0.22
CA ALA A 90 -15.84 -3.58 -1.23
C ALA A 90 -14.42 -3.96 -0.76
N LEU A 91 -13.69 -3.02 -0.16
CA LEU A 91 -12.38 -3.28 0.44
C LEU A 91 -12.45 -4.27 1.61
N THR A 92 -13.52 -4.22 2.42
CA THR A 92 -13.66 -5.13 3.56
C THR A 92 -13.89 -6.57 3.12
N LYS A 93 -14.64 -6.77 2.01
CA LYS A 93 -14.84 -8.07 1.36
C LYS A 93 -13.57 -8.56 0.66
N LEU A 94 -12.84 -7.66 -0.02
CA LEU A 94 -11.58 -7.98 -0.69
C LEU A 94 -10.54 -8.53 0.30
N HIS A 95 -10.36 -7.83 1.43
CA HIS A 95 -9.47 -8.26 2.50
C HIS A 95 -10.15 -9.21 3.50
N GLY A 96 -11.36 -9.67 3.19
CA GLY A 96 -12.08 -10.67 3.97
C GLY A 96 -11.43 -12.05 3.84
N GLY A 97 -11.84 -12.99 4.68
CA GLY A 97 -11.21 -14.30 4.70
C GLY A 97 -12.07 -15.38 5.30
N ARG A 98 -11.53 -16.60 5.31
CA ARG A 98 -12.18 -17.76 5.91
C ARG A 98 -12.04 -17.70 7.44
N ASN A 99 -13.17 -17.62 8.15
CA ASN A 99 -13.22 -17.65 9.60
C ASN A 99 -13.36 -19.10 10.11
N ARG A 100 -12.40 -19.56 10.92
CA ARG A 100 -12.45 -20.87 11.57
C ARG A 100 -13.21 -20.76 12.88
N ARG A 101 -14.33 -21.48 13.00
CA ARG A 101 -15.25 -21.40 14.16
C ARG A 101 -15.14 -22.65 15.06
N GLY A 102 -13.93 -23.16 15.23
CA GLY A 102 -13.66 -24.39 15.98
C GLY A 102 -14.37 -25.60 15.37
N ASN A 103 -15.36 -26.13 16.09
CA ASN A 103 -16.16 -27.30 15.68
C ASN A 103 -17.23 -26.99 14.61
N ARG A 104 -17.60 -25.73 14.40
CA ARG A 104 -18.58 -25.35 13.38
C ARG A 104 -17.91 -25.16 12.01
N PRO A 105 -18.62 -25.42 10.89
CA PRO A 105 -18.07 -25.20 9.55
C PRO A 105 -17.50 -23.78 9.37
N SER A 106 -16.55 -23.61 8.46
CA SER A 106 -15.99 -22.29 8.18
C SER A 106 -16.92 -21.45 7.30
N HIS A 107 -17.00 -20.14 7.57
CA HIS A 107 -17.68 -19.18 6.67
C HIS A 107 -16.77 -18.00 6.37
N HIS A 108 -17.10 -17.27 5.29
CA HIS A 108 -16.48 -15.99 4.99
C HIS A 108 -16.84 -14.95 6.06
N ALA A 109 -15.86 -14.15 6.45
CA ALA A 109 -16.07 -12.98 7.28
C ALA A 109 -15.28 -11.80 6.73
N ASP A 110 -15.90 -10.63 6.80
CA ASP A 110 -15.31 -9.39 6.35
C ASP A 110 -14.14 -8.96 7.26
N SER A 111 -13.24 -8.16 6.69
CA SER A 111 -12.16 -7.53 7.46
C SER A 111 -12.62 -6.28 8.23
N SER A 112 -11.72 -5.76 9.08
CA SER A 112 -12.03 -4.64 9.97
C SER A 112 -12.14 -3.32 9.22
N ALA A 113 -13.38 -2.85 8.98
CA ALA A 113 -13.67 -1.60 8.27
C ALA A 113 -12.95 -0.36 8.82
N ALA A 114 -12.59 -0.34 10.11
CA ALA A 114 -11.84 0.76 10.71
C ALA A 114 -10.45 0.91 10.07
N VAL A 115 -9.77 -0.19 9.78
CA VAL A 115 -8.44 -0.20 9.16
C VAL A 115 -8.51 0.36 7.74
N GLN A 116 -9.41 -0.16 6.89
CA GLN A 116 -9.52 0.35 5.51
C GLN A 116 -9.97 1.82 5.49
N ARG A 117 -10.89 2.22 6.37
CA ARG A 117 -11.34 3.62 6.44
C ARG A 117 -10.20 4.56 6.81
N LYS A 118 -9.36 4.21 7.78
CA LYS A 118 -8.21 5.05 8.16
C LYS A 118 -7.17 5.13 7.06
N ILE A 119 -6.90 4.04 6.37
CA ILE A 119 -6.01 4.04 5.21
C ILE A 119 -6.52 4.97 4.11
N CYS A 120 -7.80 4.89 3.74
CA CYS A 120 -8.37 5.80 2.74
C CYS A 120 -8.29 7.26 3.21
N GLN A 121 -8.59 7.55 4.48
CA GLN A 121 -8.46 8.90 5.03
C GLN A 121 -7.00 9.41 4.99
N SER A 122 -6.02 8.56 5.31
CA SER A 122 -4.61 8.93 5.24
C SER A 122 -4.15 9.17 3.80
N LEU A 123 -4.63 8.38 2.84
CA LEU A 123 -4.32 8.57 1.41
C LEU A 123 -5.04 9.78 0.79
N GLU A 124 -6.25 10.10 1.25
CA GLU A 124 -6.98 11.33 0.90
C GLU A 124 -6.22 12.58 1.38
N LYS A 125 -5.64 12.54 2.60
CA LYS A 125 -4.81 13.64 3.13
C LYS A 125 -3.53 13.89 2.33
N ILE A 126 -2.95 12.84 1.75
CA ILE A 126 -1.75 12.95 0.90
C ILE A 126 -2.11 13.48 -0.50
N GLY A 127 -3.39 13.42 -0.89
CA GLY A 127 -3.85 13.82 -2.22
C GLY A 127 -3.72 12.72 -3.27
N VAL A 128 -3.51 11.46 -2.87
CA VAL A 128 -3.48 10.31 -3.79
C VAL A 128 -4.91 9.87 -4.16
N LEU A 129 -5.84 10.00 -3.22
CA LEU A 129 -7.24 9.64 -3.39
C LEU A 129 -8.14 10.88 -3.31
N GLU A 130 -9.19 10.85 -4.12
CA GLU A 130 -10.28 11.83 -4.13
C GLU A 130 -11.62 11.14 -3.85
N GLN A 131 -12.57 11.89 -3.32
CA GLN A 131 -13.95 11.43 -3.19
C GLN A 131 -14.65 11.53 -4.56
N SER A 132 -15.31 10.47 -4.98
CA SER A 132 -16.04 10.43 -6.25
C SER A 132 -17.47 10.95 -6.07
N ASP A 133 -17.99 11.68 -7.05
CA ASP A 133 -19.35 12.25 -7.03
C ASP A 133 -20.43 11.16 -6.95
N ASN A 134 -20.15 9.98 -7.53
CA ASN A 134 -21.04 8.82 -7.54
C ASN A 134 -20.90 7.95 -6.27
N GLY A 135 -20.16 8.45 -5.27
CA GLY A 135 -19.82 7.76 -4.03
C GLY A 135 -18.59 6.86 -4.16
N GLY A 136 -17.89 6.66 -3.04
CA GLY A 136 -16.65 5.89 -2.97
C GLY A 136 -15.40 6.77 -3.07
N ARG A 137 -14.26 6.12 -3.34
CA ARG A 137 -12.99 6.80 -3.63
C ARG A 137 -12.51 6.47 -5.03
N ARG A 138 -11.93 7.49 -5.64
CA ARG A 138 -11.26 7.42 -6.93
C ARG A 138 -9.81 7.90 -6.77
N ILE A 139 -8.93 7.45 -7.65
CA ILE A 139 -7.55 7.95 -7.71
C ILE A 139 -7.53 9.37 -8.27
N SER A 140 -6.74 10.27 -7.67
CA SER A 140 -6.50 11.61 -8.20
C SER A 140 -5.60 11.56 -9.43
N GLN A 141 -5.53 12.66 -10.18
CA GLN A 141 -4.60 12.77 -11.31
C GLN A 141 -3.14 12.72 -10.86
N ASP A 142 -2.82 13.36 -9.74
CA ASP A 142 -1.48 13.34 -9.15
C ASP A 142 -1.12 11.95 -8.61
N GLY A 143 -2.08 11.28 -7.95
CA GLY A 143 -1.92 9.91 -7.46
C GLY A 143 -1.68 8.92 -8.59
N GLN A 144 -2.35 9.08 -9.73
CA GLN A 144 -2.08 8.27 -10.92
C GLN A 144 -0.66 8.47 -11.43
N ARG A 145 -0.19 9.72 -11.53
CA ARG A 145 1.18 10.04 -11.97
C ARG A 145 2.23 9.43 -11.03
N ASP A 146 2.01 9.50 -9.72
CA ASP A 146 2.95 8.95 -8.74
C ASP A 146 3.01 7.43 -8.78
N LEU A 147 1.87 6.75 -8.89
CA LEU A 147 1.83 5.30 -9.02
C LEU A 147 2.48 4.82 -10.33
N ASP A 148 2.28 5.54 -11.44
CA ASP A 148 2.88 5.19 -12.74
C ASP A 148 4.41 5.41 -12.75
N ARG A 149 4.92 6.45 -12.06
CA ARG A 149 6.38 6.64 -11.84
C ARG A 149 6.99 5.48 -11.07
N ILE A 150 6.31 5.03 -10.01
CA ILE A 150 6.79 3.93 -9.17
C ILE A 150 6.69 2.60 -9.92
N ALA A 151 5.65 2.40 -10.73
CA ALA A 151 5.58 1.25 -11.62
C ALA A 151 6.74 1.20 -12.61
N THR A 152 7.14 2.36 -13.17
CA THR A 152 8.30 2.44 -14.07
C THR A 152 9.59 2.05 -13.35
N ALA A 153 9.82 2.57 -12.15
CA ALA A 153 11.00 2.23 -11.36
C ALA A 153 11.07 0.73 -10.98
N VAL A 154 9.92 0.08 -10.77
CA VAL A 154 9.88 -1.38 -10.49
C VAL A 154 10.19 -2.19 -11.74
N VAL A 155 9.75 -1.75 -12.91
CA VAL A 155 10.09 -2.41 -14.18
C VAL A 155 11.57 -2.25 -14.53
N GLU A 156 12.17 -1.11 -14.18
CA GLU A 156 13.61 -0.90 -14.32
C GLU A 156 14.38 -1.81 -13.37
N ALA A 157 14.04 -1.81 -12.08
CA ALA A 157 14.69 -2.70 -11.10
C ALA A 157 14.54 -4.19 -11.46
N ALA A 158 13.37 -4.63 -11.92
CA ALA A 158 13.18 -6.02 -12.31
C ALA A 158 14.02 -6.43 -13.53
N LYS A 159 14.41 -5.49 -14.39
CA LYS A 159 15.33 -5.78 -15.51
C LYS A 159 16.77 -5.85 -15.04
N GLU A 160 17.15 -4.97 -14.12
CA GLU A 160 18.49 -5.01 -13.51
C GLU A 160 18.71 -6.34 -12.77
N ASP A 161 17.69 -6.83 -12.04
CA ASP A 161 17.75 -8.15 -11.39
C ASP A 161 17.89 -9.29 -12.41
N ASP A 162 17.14 -9.25 -13.53
CA ASP A 162 17.24 -10.26 -14.60
C ASP A 162 18.62 -10.24 -15.29
N ASP A 163 19.23 -9.07 -15.48
CA ASP A 163 20.56 -8.92 -16.09
C ASP A 163 21.68 -9.42 -15.14
N GLU A 164 21.53 -9.29 -13.82
CA GLU A 164 22.48 -9.81 -12.82
C GLU A 164 22.47 -11.35 -12.74
N ASP A 165 21.29 -11.97 -12.83
CA ASP A 165 21.15 -13.44 -12.78
C ASP A 165 21.78 -14.10 -14.04
N ASP A 166 21.68 -13.46 -15.22
CA ASP A 166 22.31 -13.95 -16.46
C ASP A 166 23.85 -13.86 -16.41
N ASP A 167 24.41 -12.81 -15.82
CA ASP A 167 25.87 -12.63 -15.66
C ASP A 167 26.46 -13.68 -14.67
N ASP A 168 25.75 -14.01 -13.60
CA ASP A 168 26.17 -15.04 -12.62
C ASP A 168 26.12 -16.47 -13.22
N GLU A 169 25.16 -16.77 -14.09
CA GLU A 169 25.08 -18.07 -14.80
C GLU A 169 26.23 -18.24 -15.82
N GLU A 170 26.65 -17.17 -16.50
CA GLU A 170 27.80 -17.21 -17.42
C GLU A 170 29.13 -17.45 -16.68
N GLU A 171 29.31 -16.92 -15.47
CA GLU A 171 30.52 -17.17 -14.68
C GLU A 171 30.59 -18.60 -14.09
N GLU A 172 29.45 -19.24 -13.78
CA GLU A 172 29.42 -20.64 -13.32
C GLU A 172 29.72 -21.66 -14.44
N ASP A 173 29.39 -21.34 -15.69
CA ASP A 173 29.67 -22.21 -16.85
C ASP A 173 31.14 -22.10 -17.35
N GLU A 174 31.86 -21.05 -16.93
CA GLU A 174 33.27 -20.83 -17.26
C GLU A 174 34.28 -21.45 -16.25
N GLU A 175 33.82 -21.94 -15.09
CA GLU A 175 34.65 -22.61 -14.03
C GLU A 175 34.70 -24.15 -14.13
#